data_AF-A0A8T1Z2W1-F1
#
_entry.id   AF-A0A8T1Z2W1-F1
#
_cell.length_a   1.000
_cell.length_b   1.000
_cell.length_c   1.000
_cell.angle_alpha   90.00
_cell.angle_beta   90.00
_cell.angle_gamma   90.00
#
_symmetry.space_group_name_H-M   'P 1'
#
loop_
_entity.id
_entity.type
_entity.pdbx_description
1 polymer ?
#
loop_
_entity_poly.entity_id
_entity_poly.type
_entity_poly.pdbx_seq_one_letter_code
_entity_poly.pdbx_strand_id
1 'polypeptide(L)'
;MDSSSNLNPLREDTSEDHLEAPASVFASRPLRPPSTSSSEKYSPVEWTSYFDKEDDISITGSDDVFHVYMAGSEGPVVFCLHGGGYSGLSFSIVASKIKEKARVVAMDLRGHGKSVSENELDLSLETMSNDVVAVIKEMYGDSPPAIVLVGHSMGGSVAVQVAANKTLPSLAGLVVVDVVEGTAIASLIHMQKILSNRMQHFPSIEKAIEYSVRGGSLRNIDSARVSIPPTLKYYDSKQCYVYRTRLEETEQYWKGWYDGLSEKFLSSPVPKLLLLAGTDRLDRTLTIGQMQGKFQMIVVKHTGHAIQEDVPEEFANLVLNFISRNRIGPHGVEIPGMWKPSQQQPKT
;
A
#
# COMPACT_ATOMS: atom_id res chain seq x y z
N MET A 1 65.83 -69.28 -53.10
CA MET A 1 67.26 -69.25 -52.72
C MET A 1 67.42 -68.04 -51.82
N ASP A 2 67.56 -68.31 -50.52
CA ASP A 2 68.53 -67.72 -49.57
C ASP A 2 69.07 -66.31 -49.87
N SER A 3 69.27 -65.40 -48.92
CA SER A 3 69.23 -65.48 -47.46
C SER A 3 69.52 -64.07 -46.89
N SER A 4 68.72 -63.68 -45.89
CA SER A 4 69.06 -62.93 -44.67
C SER A 4 70.45 -62.33 -44.42
N SER A 5 70.48 -61.12 -43.85
CA SER A 5 71.13 -60.78 -42.55
C SER A 5 70.77 -59.33 -42.14
N ASN A 6 70.03 -59.12 -41.03
CA ASN A 6 70.48 -58.78 -39.66
C ASN A 6 71.23 -57.43 -39.56
N LEU A 7 71.01 -56.49 -38.64
CA LEU A 7 70.23 -56.33 -37.40
C LEU A 7 70.23 -54.81 -37.06
N ASN A 8 69.15 -54.31 -36.46
CA ASN A 8 68.98 -52.98 -35.84
C ASN A 8 69.72 -52.90 -34.46
N PRO A 9 69.75 -51.80 -33.63
CA PRO A 9 68.78 -50.69 -33.54
C PRO A 9 69.22 -49.25 -33.06
N LEU A 10 68.28 -48.31 -33.25
CA LEU A 10 67.75 -47.24 -32.36
C LEU A 10 68.57 -46.01 -31.92
N ARG A 11 68.07 -44.82 -32.30
CA ARG A 11 67.39 -43.87 -31.39
C ARG A 11 66.54 -42.88 -32.20
N GLU A 12 65.22 -42.94 -32.03
CA GLU A 12 64.25 -41.98 -32.55
C GLU A 12 63.93 -40.96 -31.45
N ASP A 13 64.01 -39.67 -31.78
CA ASP A 13 63.14 -38.65 -31.20
C ASP A 13 62.63 -37.82 -32.38
N THR A 14 61.36 -38.04 -32.68
CA THR A 14 60.61 -37.52 -33.82
C THR A 14 60.25 -36.05 -33.59
N SER A 15 60.58 -35.22 -34.57
CA SER A 15 60.03 -33.90 -34.78
C SER A 15 59.02 -34.00 -35.92
N GLU A 16 57.73 -33.78 -35.67
CA GLU A 16 56.77 -33.53 -36.74
C GLU A 16 55.75 -32.47 -36.33
N ASP A 17 55.76 -31.39 -37.12
CA ASP A 17 54.72 -30.39 -37.25
C ASP A 17 53.41 -31.03 -37.71
N HIS A 18 52.30 -30.72 -37.03
CA HIS A 18 50.97 -30.77 -37.65
C HIS A 18 50.16 -29.52 -37.29
N LEU A 19 49.78 -28.80 -38.36
CA LEU A 19 48.86 -27.68 -38.41
C LEU A 19 47.45 -28.11 -37.97
N GLU A 20 46.85 -27.39 -37.02
CA GLU A 20 45.40 -27.42 -36.75
C GLU A 20 44.79 -26.00 -36.64
N ALA A 21 43.52 -25.92 -37.04
CA ALA A 21 42.70 -24.80 -37.51
C ALA A 21 42.58 -23.51 -36.64
N PRO A 22 42.17 -22.36 -37.23
CA PRO A 22 42.02 -21.12 -36.49
C PRO A 22 40.85 -21.18 -35.48
N ALA A 23 41.09 -20.65 -34.29
CA ALA A 23 40.12 -20.58 -33.20
C ALA A 23 38.85 -19.81 -33.60
N SER A 24 37.68 -20.40 -33.32
CA SER A 24 36.38 -19.76 -33.48
C SER A 24 36.27 -18.52 -32.59
N VAL A 25 36.14 -17.35 -33.21
CA VAL A 25 35.95 -16.04 -32.57
C VAL A 25 34.55 -15.88 -31.92
N PHE A 26 33.74 -16.94 -31.90
CA PHE A 26 32.39 -16.92 -31.33
C PHE A 26 32.21 -17.71 -30.01
N ALA A 27 33.29 -18.18 -29.40
CA ALA A 27 33.22 -18.89 -28.12
C ALA A 27 33.39 -17.97 -26.89
N SER A 28 32.66 -16.86 -26.83
CA SER A 28 32.50 -16.08 -25.61
C SER A 28 31.02 -15.94 -25.30
N ARG A 29 30.46 -16.95 -24.61
CA ARG A 29 29.19 -16.75 -23.91
C ARG A 29 29.42 -15.63 -22.89
N PRO A 30 28.70 -14.50 -22.95
CA PRO A 30 28.80 -13.51 -21.89
C PRO A 30 28.43 -14.20 -20.57
N LEU A 31 29.25 -14.01 -19.54
CA LEU A 31 28.95 -14.46 -18.19
C LEU A 31 27.58 -13.91 -17.82
N ARG A 32 26.58 -14.80 -17.73
CA ARG A 32 25.26 -14.45 -17.21
C ARG A 32 25.51 -13.90 -15.80
N PRO A 33 25.08 -12.68 -15.46
CA PRO A 33 25.17 -12.19 -14.09
C PRO A 33 24.51 -13.22 -13.17
N PRO A 34 25.03 -13.45 -11.95
CA PRO A 34 24.49 -14.46 -11.05
C PRO A 34 22.98 -14.28 -11.00
N SER A 35 22.24 -15.31 -11.42
CA SER A 35 20.79 -15.28 -11.32
C SER A 35 20.48 -15.21 -9.84
N THR A 36 19.99 -14.06 -9.38
CA THR A 36 19.33 -13.98 -8.08
C THR A 36 18.32 -15.12 -8.07
N SER A 37 18.41 -15.97 -7.05
CA SER A 37 17.47 -17.09 -6.98
C SER A 37 16.06 -16.50 -6.97
N SER A 38 15.08 -17.18 -7.56
CA SER A 38 13.69 -16.67 -7.55
C SER A 38 13.20 -16.35 -6.13
N SER A 39 13.81 -16.96 -5.10
CA SER A 39 13.54 -16.69 -3.69
C SER A 39 13.98 -15.29 -3.26
N GLU A 40 15.19 -14.84 -3.61
CA GLU A 40 15.72 -13.51 -3.22
C GLU A 40 14.90 -12.37 -3.82
N LYS A 41 14.37 -12.57 -5.03
CA LYS A 41 13.54 -11.58 -5.72
C LYS A 41 12.26 -11.25 -4.95
N TYR A 42 11.68 -12.23 -4.26
CA TYR A 42 10.42 -12.09 -3.53
C TYR A 42 10.61 -12.11 -2.01
N SER A 43 11.85 -12.00 -1.52
CA SER A 43 12.12 -11.91 -0.09
C SER A 43 11.48 -10.66 0.53
N PRO A 44 10.85 -10.80 1.71
CA PRO A 44 10.19 -9.68 2.38
C PRO A 44 11.18 -8.57 2.74
N VAL A 45 10.65 -7.36 2.87
CA VAL A 45 11.40 -6.16 3.30
C VAL A 45 10.73 -5.58 4.53
N GLU A 46 11.53 -5.23 5.53
CA GLU A 46 11.05 -4.66 6.78
C GLU A 46 10.53 -3.23 6.60
N TRP A 47 9.48 -2.90 7.36
CA TRP A 47 8.81 -1.60 7.35
C TRP A 47 9.76 -0.43 7.70
N THR A 48 10.82 -0.71 8.47
CA THR A 48 11.85 0.26 8.92
C THR A 48 12.61 0.90 7.78
N SER A 49 12.54 0.33 6.57
CA SER A 49 13.09 0.95 5.36
C SER A 49 12.28 2.18 4.90
N TYR A 50 11.05 2.35 5.41
CA TYR A 50 10.06 3.29 4.89
C TYR A 50 9.49 4.23 5.95
N PHE A 51 9.21 3.71 7.14
CA PHE A 51 8.72 4.49 8.28
C PHE A 51 9.82 4.70 9.33
N ASP A 52 9.70 5.78 10.09
CA ASP A 52 10.68 6.16 11.09
C ASP A 52 10.41 5.49 12.45
N LYS A 53 9.13 5.16 12.73
CA LYS A 53 8.69 4.43 13.93
C LYS A 53 7.35 3.73 13.72
N GLU A 54 7.04 2.78 14.59
CA GLU A 54 5.72 2.17 14.76
C GLU A 54 5.25 2.35 16.21
N ASP A 55 3.94 2.25 16.46
CA ASP A 55 3.35 2.36 17.80
C ASP A 55 2.02 1.60 17.90
N ASP A 56 1.67 1.20 19.11
CA ASP A 56 0.43 0.51 19.43
C ASP A 56 -0.46 1.44 20.27
N ILE A 57 -1.55 1.91 19.66
CA ILE A 57 -2.46 2.89 20.25
C ILE A 57 -3.60 2.16 20.96
N SER A 58 -3.52 2.08 22.29
CA SER A 58 -4.61 1.55 23.13
C SER A 58 -5.76 2.56 23.23
N ILE A 59 -6.99 2.10 23.03
CA ILE A 59 -8.18 2.96 23.11
C ILE A 59 -8.75 2.98 24.53
N THR A 60 -8.83 4.17 25.13
CA THR A 60 -9.35 4.32 26.49
C THR A 60 -10.79 3.82 26.61
N GLY A 61 -11.01 2.87 27.51
CA GLY A 61 -12.34 2.32 27.80
C GLY A 61 -12.70 1.06 26.99
N SER A 62 -11.75 0.49 26.26
CA SER A 62 -11.87 -0.81 25.57
C SER A 62 -10.54 -1.57 25.62
N ASP A 63 -10.56 -2.87 25.31
CA ASP A 63 -9.32 -3.66 25.13
C ASP A 63 -8.76 -3.56 23.69
N ASP A 64 -9.30 -2.67 22.86
CA ASP A 64 -8.87 -2.48 21.47
C ASP A 64 -7.52 -1.74 21.40
N VAL A 65 -6.61 -2.27 20.58
CA VAL A 65 -5.27 -1.72 20.30
C VAL A 65 -5.06 -1.63 18.80
N PHE A 66 -4.77 -0.41 18.31
CA PHE A 66 -4.55 -0.15 16.90
C PHE A 66 -3.10 0.15 16.60
N HIS A 67 -2.55 -0.58 15.63
CA HIS A 67 -1.17 -0.40 15.21
C HIS A 67 -1.05 0.73 14.19
N VAL A 68 -0.04 1.57 14.33
CA VAL A 68 0.25 2.67 13.40
C VAL A 68 1.72 2.73 13.02
N TYR A 69 1.99 3.00 11.75
CA TYR A 69 3.32 3.31 11.23
C TYR A 69 3.44 4.81 10.97
N MET A 70 4.56 5.42 11.38
CA MET A 70 4.73 6.88 11.31
C MET A 70 6.03 7.28 10.62
N ALA A 71 5.95 8.31 9.78
CA ALA A 71 7.11 8.90 9.12
C ALA A 71 6.99 10.42 9.06
N GLY A 72 8.13 11.12 9.12
CA GLY A 72 8.21 12.58 9.05
C GLY A 72 7.91 13.24 10.39
N SER A 73 8.35 14.49 10.53
CA SER A 73 8.27 15.25 11.78
C SER A 73 7.48 16.56 11.66
N GLU A 74 7.34 17.12 10.46
CA GLU A 74 6.79 18.46 10.23
C GLU A 74 5.64 18.46 9.19
N GLY A 75 4.92 19.58 9.11
CA GLY A 75 3.82 19.75 8.17
C GLY A 75 2.50 19.11 8.62
N PRO A 76 1.45 19.10 7.78
CA PRO A 76 0.20 18.41 8.09
C PRO A 76 0.41 16.89 8.23
N VAL A 77 -0.56 16.20 8.83
CA VAL A 77 -0.58 14.74 8.90
C VAL A 77 -1.39 14.17 7.74
N VAL A 78 -0.76 13.35 6.92
CA VAL A 78 -1.40 12.47 5.95
C VAL A 78 -1.73 11.16 6.66
N PHE A 79 -2.99 10.99 7.03
CA PHE A 79 -3.46 9.82 7.77
C PHE A 79 -4.09 8.81 6.81
N CYS A 80 -3.42 7.68 6.63
CA CYS A 80 -3.66 6.72 5.58
C CYS A 80 -4.46 5.52 6.09
N LEU A 81 -5.56 5.19 5.38
CA LEU A 81 -6.46 4.07 5.64
C LEU A 81 -6.43 3.10 4.45
N HIS A 82 -6.06 1.85 4.70
CA HIS A 82 -5.90 0.83 3.66
C HIS A 82 -7.24 0.19 3.24
N GLY A 83 -7.20 -0.63 2.19
CA GLY A 83 -8.37 -1.38 1.69
C GLY A 83 -8.64 -2.67 2.48
N GLY A 84 -9.77 -3.33 2.22
CA GLY A 84 -10.09 -4.60 2.87
C GLY A 84 -9.09 -5.71 2.52
N GLY A 85 -8.55 -6.38 3.54
CA GLY A 85 -7.51 -7.41 3.39
C GLY A 85 -6.08 -6.88 3.21
N TYR A 86 -5.88 -5.56 3.26
CA TYR A 86 -4.56 -4.91 3.24
C TYR A 86 -4.09 -4.55 4.66
N SER A 87 -3.04 -3.72 4.77
CA SER A 87 -2.56 -3.13 6.03
C SER A 87 -1.99 -1.73 5.80
N GLY A 88 -1.60 -1.03 6.86
CA GLY A 88 -0.92 0.26 6.80
C GLY A 88 0.37 0.22 5.95
N LEU A 89 1.01 -0.95 5.82
CA LEU A 89 2.20 -1.12 4.97
C LEU A 89 1.91 -1.02 3.46
N SER A 90 0.65 -0.98 3.04
CA SER A 90 0.30 -0.57 1.66
C SER A 90 0.72 0.87 1.34
N PHE A 91 1.03 1.69 2.34
CA PHE A 91 1.51 3.06 2.16
C PHE A 91 3.03 3.20 2.38
N SER A 92 3.78 2.11 2.55
CA SER A 92 5.23 2.15 2.86
C SER A 92 6.03 3.00 1.87
N ILE A 93 5.97 2.71 0.58
CA ILE A 93 6.76 3.47 -0.41
C ILE A 93 6.28 4.92 -0.48
N VAL A 94 4.97 5.16 -0.38
CA VAL A 94 4.41 6.51 -0.35
C VAL A 94 4.93 7.31 0.86
N ALA A 95 5.00 6.69 2.03
CA ALA A 95 5.45 7.33 3.26
C ALA A 95 6.87 7.89 3.12
N SER A 96 7.80 7.11 2.55
CA SER A 96 9.19 7.54 2.35
C SER A 96 9.32 8.70 1.36
N LYS A 97 8.35 8.89 0.44
CA LYS A 97 8.33 10.00 -0.52
C LYS A 97 7.66 11.27 0.04
N ILE A 98 6.75 11.12 1.00
CA ILE A 98 6.00 12.25 1.59
C ILE A 98 6.70 12.82 2.83
N LYS A 99 7.43 12.00 3.59
CA LYS A 99 7.89 12.32 4.97
C LYS A 99 8.73 13.59 5.13
N GLU A 100 9.37 14.06 4.06
CA GLU A 100 10.17 15.30 4.04
C GLU A 100 9.30 16.58 3.99
N LYS A 101 8.00 16.47 3.67
CA LYS A 101 7.09 17.62 3.47
C LYS A 101 5.82 17.56 4.32
N ALA A 102 5.47 16.37 4.81
CA ALA A 102 4.33 16.15 5.68
C ALA A 102 4.60 14.94 6.57
N ARG A 103 3.91 14.86 7.70
CA ARG A 103 3.87 13.66 8.53
C ARG A 103 2.97 12.62 7.88
N VAL A 104 3.31 11.35 8.00
CA VAL A 104 2.49 10.23 7.53
C VAL A 104 2.16 9.35 8.72
N VAL A 105 0.90 8.99 8.87
CA VAL A 105 0.43 7.97 9.81
C VAL A 105 -0.34 6.95 9.01
N ALA A 106 0.15 5.72 8.90
CA ALA A 106 -0.54 4.63 8.25
C ALA A 106 -1.07 3.66 9.31
N MET A 107 -2.39 3.59 9.43
CA MET A 107 -3.07 2.80 10.45
C MET A 107 -3.44 1.41 9.92
N ASP A 108 -3.20 0.39 10.71
CA ASP A 108 -3.84 -0.92 10.54
C ASP A 108 -5.28 -0.83 11.07
N LEU A 109 -6.27 -0.97 10.20
CA LEU A 109 -7.68 -0.97 10.60
C LEU A 109 -8.02 -2.23 11.42
N ARG A 110 -9.16 -2.18 12.13
CA ARG A 110 -9.71 -3.31 12.89
C ARG A 110 -9.64 -4.63 12.12
N GLY A 111 -9.14 -5.69 12.75
CA GLY A 111 -9.02 -7.02 12.15
C GLY A 111 -8.00 -7.12 11.01
N HIS A 112 -7.12 -6.13 10.84
CA HIS A 112 -6.07 -6.10 9.83
C HIS A 112 -4.70 -5.87 10.46
N GLY A 113 -3.65 -6.27 9.74
CA GLY A 113 -2.26 -6.10 10.16
C GLY A 113 -2.01 -6.55 11.60
N LYS A 114 -1.37 -5.68 12.37
CA LYS A 114 -1.04 -5.91 13.79
C LYS A 114 -2.11 -5.43 14.77
N SER A 115 -3.15 -4.73 14.31
CA SER A 115 -4.24 -4.28 15.18
C SER A 115 -5.00 -5.46 15.77
N VAL A 116 -5.41 -5.31 17.03
CA VAL A 116 -6.15 -6.29 17.81
C VAL A 116 -7.38 -5.61 18.39
N SER A 117 -8.53 -6.25 18.26
CA SER A 117 -9.78 -5.70 18.80
C SER A 117 -10.64 -6.83 19.37
N GLU A 118 -11.48 -6.53 20.35
CA GLU A 118 -12.36 -7.52 21.00
C GLU A 118 -13.24 -8.26 19.98
N ASN A 119 -13.78 -7.51 19.02
CA ASN A 119 -14.52 -8.05 17.89
C ASN A 119 -13.87 -7.63 16.57
N GLU A 120 -12.91 -8.43 16.09
CA GLU A 120 -12.22 -8.20 14.80
C GLU A 120 -13.15 -8.35 13.57
N LEU A 121 -14.33 -8.97 13.73
CA LEU A 121 -15.28 -9.18 12.62
C LEU A 121 -16.32 -8.08 12.48
N ASP A 122 -16.51 -7.22 13.49
CA ASP A 122 -17.35 -6.02 13.35
C ASP A 122 -16.64 -4.96 12.51
N LEU A 123 -16.63 -5.21 11.20
CA LEU A 123 -16.18 -4.24 10.20
C LEU A 123 -17.34 -3.38 9.71
N SER A 124 -18.29 -3.02 10.58
CA SER A 124 -19.29 -2.03 10.19
C SER A 124 -18.62 -0.68 9.91
N LEU A 125 -19.20 0.10 9.00
CA LEU A 125 -18.65 1.41 8.63
C LEU A 125 -18.62 2.36 9.84
N GLU A 126 -19.62 2.25 10.73
CA GLU A 126 -19.71 3.03 11.95
C GLU A 126 -18.55 2.70 12.90
N THR A 127 -18.37 1.42 13.25
CA THR A 127 -17.31 0.96 14.13
C THR A 127 -15.93 1.38 13.61
N MET A 128 -15.61 1.07 12.34
CA MET A 128 -14.32 1.44 11.78
C MET A 128 -14.08 2.96 11.72
N SER A 129 -15.12 3.76 11.51
CA SER A 129 -14.99 5.23 11.54
C SER A 129 -14.77 5.78 12.96
N ASN A 130 -15.39 5.16 13.96
CA ASN A 130 -15.18 5.51 15.36
C ASN A 130 -13.77 5.12 15.82
N ASP A 131 -13.27 3.96 15.39
CA ASP A 131 -11.90 3.51 15.65
C ASP A 131 -10.87 4.55 15.16
N VAL A 132 -11.02 5.04 13.92
CA VAL A 132 -10.11 6.06 13.36
C VAL A 132 -10.13 7.36 14.18
N VAL A 133 -11.31 7.82 14.58
CA VAL A 133 -11.45 9.04 15.41
C VAL A 133 -10.83 8.82 16.79
N ALA A 134 -11.03 7.64 17.39
CA ALA A 134 -10.47 7.29 18.68
C ALA A 134 -8.93 7.24 18.64
N VAL A 135 -8.34 6.59 17.63
CA VAL A 135 -6.88 6.55 17.42
C VAL A 135 -6.31 7.96 17.27
N ILE A 136 -6.92 8.80 16.42
CA ILE A 136 -6.45 10.18 16.23
C ILE A 136 -6.53 10.97 17.54
N LYS A 137 -7.58 10.76 18.33
CA LYS A 137 -7.75 11.42 19.64
C LYS A 137 -6.71 10.94 20.65
N GLU A 138 -6.42 9.65 20.74
CA GLU A 138 -5.39 9.12 21.65
C GLU A 138 -3.99 9.62 21.26
N MET A 139 -3.69 9.68 19.96
CA MET A 139 -2.39 10.15 19.47
C MET A 139 -2.14 11.65 19.72
N TYR A 140 -3.17 12.49 19.66
CA TYR A 140 -3.00 13.95 19.62
C TYR A 140 -3.81 14.75 20.64
N GLY A 141 -4.67 14.10 21.43
CA GLY A 141 -5.54 14.74 22.39
C GLY A 141 -6.49 15.76 21.75
N ASP A 142 -6.71 16.89 22.45
CA ASP A 142 -7.65 17.93 22.05
C ASP A 142 -7.08 18.95 21.05
N SER A 143 -5.80 18.83 20.68
CA SER A 143 -5.13 19.75 19.76
C SER A 143 -4.42 19.02 18.61
N PRO A 144 -5.17 18.21 17.82
CA PRO A 144 -4.59 17.55 16.67
C PRO A 144 -4.08 18.55 15.62
N PRO A 145 -2.97 18.21 14.92
CA PRO A 145 -2.52 18.97 13.77
C PRO A 145 -3.56 18.91 12.63
N ALA A 146 -3.35 19.67 11.57
CA ALA A 146 -4.15 19.51 10.36
C ALA A 146 -4.01 18.09 9.80
N ILE A 147 -5.14 17.44 9.52
CA ILE A 147 -5.17 16.07 9.01
C ILE A 147 -5.73 16.05 7.59
N VAL A 148 -5.03 15.37 6.70
CA VAL A 148 -5.54 14.94 5.40
C VAL A 148 -5.80 13.45 5.49
N LEU A 149 -7.08 13.05 5.50
CA LEU A 149 -7.43 11.64 5.44
C LEU A 149 -7.23 11.13 4.01
N VAL A 150 -6.51 10.02 3.87
CA VAL A 150 -6.29 9.32 2.61
C VAL A 150 -6.80 7.90 2.74
N GLY A 151 -7.84 7.54 2.00
CA GLY A 151 -8.48 6.23 2.12
C GLY A 151 -8.56 5.49 0.78
N HIS A 152 -8.10 4.24 0.77
CA HIS A 152 -8.21 3.35 -0.39
C HIS A 152 -9.33 2.32 -0.21
N SER A 153 -10.22 2.19 -1.21
CA SER A 153 -11.30 1.19 -1.20
C SER A 153 -12.17 1.26 0.07
N MET A 154 -12.23 0.19 0.87
CA MET A 154 -12.84 0.17 2.21
C MET A 154 -12.35 1.31 3.12
N GLY A 155 -11.04 1.59 3.16
CA GLY A 155 -10.49 2.74 3.89
C GLY A 155 -10.95 4.08 3.32
N GLY A 156 -11.26 4.13 2.01
CA GLY A 156 -11.90 5.27 1.36
C GLY A 156 -13.30 5.55 1.91
N SER A 157 -14.13 4.50 2.04
CA SER A 157 -15.43 4.64 2.68
C SER A 157 -15.34 5.08 4.14
N VAL A 158 -14.39 4.55 4.91
CA VAL A 158 -14.16 4.94 6.31
C VAL A 158 -13.77 6.42 6.39
N ALA A 159 -12.82 6.86 5.55
CA ALA A 159 -12.41 8.27 5.50
C ALA A 159 -13.57 9.22 5.17
N VAL A 160 -14.43 8.83 4.22
CA VAL A 160 -15.63 9.60 3.87
C VAL A 160 -16.62 9.66 5.02
N GLN A 161 -16.85 8.54 5.73
CA GLN A 161 -17.75 8.50 6.88
C GLN A 161 -17.27 9.42 7.99
N VAL A 162 -15.98 9.37 8.35
CA VAL A 162 -15.37 10.28 9.34
C VAL A 162 -15.59 11.74 8.94
N ALA A 163 -15.33 12.06 7.67
CA ALA A 163 -15.48 13.43 7.16
C ALA A 163 -16.94 13.91 7.15
N ALA A 164 -17.88 13.04 6.75
CA ALA A 164 -19.30 13.35 6.67
C ALA A 164 -19.94 13.52 8.06
N ASN A 165 -19.49 12.74 9.05
CA ASN A 165 -19.92 12.85 10.44
C ASN A 165 -19.43 14.15 11.13
N LYS A 166 -18.41 14.82 10.56
CA LYS A 166 -17.81 16.05 11.10
C LYS A 166 -17.29 15.89 12.54
N THR A 167 -16.86 14.67 12.88
CA THR A 167 -16.34 14.31 14.21
C THR A 167 -14.86 14.65 14.38
N LEU A 168 -14.17 15.05 13.31
CA LEU A 168 -12.76 15.43 13.32
C LEU A 168 -12.57 16.90 12.90
N PRO A 169 -12.57 17.85 13.86
CA PRO A 169 -12.46 19.28 13.55
C PRO A 169 -11.15 19.70 12.85
N SER A 170 -10.08 18.94 13.04
CA SER A 170 -8.78 19.20 12.40
C SER A 170 -8.65 18.62 10.99
N LEU A 171 -9.70 17.99 10.47
CA LEU A 171 -9.73 17.53 9.10
C LEU A 171 -9.60 18.73 8.15
N ALA A 172 -8.55 18.74 7.35
CA ALA A 172 -8.21 19.80 6.41
C ALA A 172 -8.32 19.34 4.94
N GLY A 173 -8.37 18.03 4.67
CA GLY A 173 -8.53 17.50 3.33
C GLY A 173 -8.94 16.03 3.32
N LEU A 174 -9.52 15.59 2.19
CA LEU A 174 -9.97 14.22 2.00
C LEU A 174 -9.52 13.71 0.62
N VAL A 175 -8.75 12.62 0.61
CA VAL A 175 -8.30 11.92 -0.60
C VAL A 175 -8.93 10.53 -0.60
N VAL A 176 -9.69 10.23 -1.64
CA VAL A 176 -10.36 8.94 -1.83
C VAL A 176 -9.73 8.24 -3.02
N VAL A 177 -9.32 6.99 -2.83
CA VAL A 177 -8.55 6.22 -3.81
C VAL A 177 -9.38 5.01 -4.24
N ASP A 178 -9.70 5.01 -5.52
CA ASP A 178 -10.32 3.94 -6.28
C ASP A 178 -11.59 3.35 -5.63
N VAL A 179 -12.53 4.23 -5.31
CA VAL A 179 -13.88 3.85 -4.90
C VAL A 179 -14.92 4.85 -5.37
N VAL A 180 -15.93 4.34 -6.08
CA VAL A 180 -17.14 5.05 -6.49
C VAL A 180 -18.32 4.16 -6.12
N GLU A 181 -19.36 4.71 -5.49
CA GLU A 181 -20.51 3.94 -4.97
C GLU A 181 -21.10 2.99 -6.01
N GLY A 182 -21.44 3.52 -7.19
CA GLY A 182 -22.08 2.73 -8.25
C GLY A 182 -21.24 1.55 -8.73
N THR A 183 -19.94 1.75 -8.97
CA THR A 183 -19.04 0.67 -9.44
C THR A 183 -18.67 -0.29 -8.31
N ALA A 184 -18.52 0.20 -7.09
CA ALA A 184 -18.24 -0.62 -5.91
C ALA A 184 -19.39 -1.59 -5.62
N ILE A 185 -20.63 -1.10 -5.52
CA ILE A 185 -21.82 -1.93 -5.27
C ILE A 185 -22.00 -2.97 -6.39
N ALA A 186 -21.83 -2.56 -7.65
CA ALA A 186 -21.90 -3.48 -8.78
C ALA A 186 -20.83 -4.57 -8.74
N SER A 187 -19.67 -4.30 -8.13
CA SER A 187 -18.55 -5.26 -8.03
C SER A 187 -18.70 -6.21 -6.84
N LEU A 188 -19.47 -5.86 -5.81
CA LEU A 188 -19.65 -6.69 -4.61
C LEU A 188 -20.18 -8.08 -4.92
N ILE A 189 -21.07 -8.22 -5.91
CA ILE A 189 -21.63 -9.52 -6.32
C ILE A 189 -20.57 -10.52 -6.78
N HIS A 190 -19.39 -10.02 -7.20
CA HIS A 190 -18.28 -10.84 -7.64
C HIS A 190 -17.24 -11.07 -6.54
N MET A 191 -17.28 -10.27 -5.45
CA MET A 191 -16.25 -10.27 -4.43
C MET A 191 -16.17 -11.61 -3.70
N GLN A 192 -17.30 -12.23 -3.34
CA GLN A 192 -17.28 -13.59 -2.74
C GLN A 192 -16.63 -14.62 -3.65
N LYS A 193 -16.91 -14.57 -4.96
CA LYS A 193 -16.31 -15.48 -5.95
C LYS A 193 -14.81 -15.23 -6.09
N ILE A 194 -14.36 -13.98 -6.01
CA ILE A 194 -12.93 -13.63 -6.05
C ILE A 194 -12.24 -14.16 -4.79
N LEU A 195 -12.80 -13.92 -3.60
CA LEU A 195 -12.23 -14.32 -2.31
C LEU A 195 -12.23 -15.84 -2.10
N SER A 196 -13.20 -16.56 -2.65
CA SER A 196 -13.22 -18.03 -2.58
C SER A 196 -12.25 -18.69 -3.56
N ASN A 197 -12.02 -18.11 -4.74
CA ASN A 197 -11.11 -18.66 -5.75
C ASN A 197 -9.63 -18.33 -5.55
N ARG A 198 -9.29 -17.36 -4.69
CA ARG A 198 -7.88 -17.03 -4.39
C ARG A 198 -7.19 -18.19 -3.66
N MET A 199 -5.88 -18.29 -3.83
CA MET A 199 -5.06 -19.22 -3.05
C MET A 199 -5.23 -18.94 -1.55
N GLN A 200 -5.67 -19.94 -0.78
CA GLN A 200 -6.00 -19.78 0.65
C GLN A 200 -4.83 -20.06 1.60
N HIS A 201 -3.81 -20.80 1.12
CA HIS A 201 -2.70 -21.26 1.94
C HIS A 201 -1.40 -21.05 1.18
N PHE A 202 -0.41 -20.44 1.84
CA PHE A 202 0.92 -20.22 1.28
C PHE A 202 1.96 -20.96 2.10
N PRO A 203 2.92 -21.67 1.47
CA PRO A 203 3.98 -22.36 2.20
C PRO A 203 5.03 -21.40 2.78
N SER A 204 5.16 -20.19 2.23
CA SER A 204 6.05 -19.14 2.73
C SER A 204 5.55 -17.76 2.33
N ILE A 205 6.10 -16.72 2.98
CA ILE A 205 5.81 -15.31 2.66
C ILE A 205 6.25 -14.96 1.23
N GLU A 206 7.41 -15.44 0.78
CA GLU A 206 7.92 -15.23 -0.58
C GLU A 206 6.95 -15.77 -1.63
N LYS A 207 6.30 -16.90 -1.36
CA LYS A 207 5.29 -17.46 -2.26
C LYS A 207 4.01 -16.65 -2.31
N ALA A 208 3.61 -16.03 -1.21
CA ALA A 208 2.51 -15.09 -1.22
C ALA A 208 2.85 -13.82 -2.01
N ILE A 209 4.06 -13.26 -1.83
CA ILE A 209 4.55 -12.10 -2.59
C ILE A 209 4.61 -12.46 -4.09
N GLU A 210 5.19 -13.61 -4.44
CA GLU A 210 5.26 -14.09 -5.82
C GLU A 210 3.85 -14.23 -6.44
N TYR A 211 2.91 -14.84 -5.71
CA TYR A 211 1.53 -15.02 -6.14
C TYR A 211 0.83 -13.67 -6.39
N SER A 212 0.95 -12.71 -5.47
CA SER A 212 0.32 -11.40 -5.59
C SER A 212 0.83 -10.62 -6.80
N VAL A 213 2.14 -10.69 -7.09
CA VAL A 213 2.75 -10.01 -8.24
C VAL A 213 2.42 -10.72 -9.56
N ARG A 214 2.57 -12.04 -9.61
CA ARG A 214 2.31 -12.82 -10.85
C ARG A 214 0.82 -12.90 -11.19
N GLY A 215 -0.04 -12.93 -10.17
CA GLY A 215 -1.49 -12.89 -10.32
C GLY A 215 -2.03 -11.52 -10.74
N GLY A 216 -1.19 -10.48 -10.72
CA GLY A 216 -1.54 -9.12 -11.14
C GLY A 216 -2.35 -8.32 -10.12
N SER A 217 -2.49 -8.82 -8.88
CA SER A 217 -3.12 -8.08 -7.78
C SER A 217 -2.29 -6.87 -7.35
N LEU A 218 -0.96 -6.98 -7.43
CA LEU A 218 -0.01 -5.88 -7.27
C LEU A 218 0.95 -5.87 -8.46
N ARG A 219 1.20 -4.70 -9.04
CA ARG A 219 2.10 -4.56 -10.19
C ARG A 219 3.52 -4.21 -9.77
N ASN A 220 3.66 -3.61 -8.59
CA ASN A 220 4.94 -3.21 -8.03
C ASN A 220 5.47 -4.25 -7.03
N ILE A 221 6.57 -4.91 -7.41
CA ILE A 221 7.22 -5.91 -6.55
C ILE A 221 7.80 -5.32 -5.27
N ASP A 222 8.32 -4.09 -5.31
CA ASP A 222 8.93 -3.48 -4.13
C ASP A 222 7.87 -3.16 -3.08
N SER A 223 6.67 -2.75 -3.52
CA SER A 223 5.52 -2.57 -2.63
C SER A 223 5.08 -3.91 -2.06
N ALA A 224 4.91 -4.93 -2.92
CA ALA A 224 4.46 -6.25 -2.48
C ALA A 224 5.38 -6.89 -1.43
N ARG A 225 6.70 -6.68 -1.53
CA ARG A 225 7.68 -7.22 -0.58
C ARG A 225 7.54 -6.69 0.85
N VAL A 226 6.94 -5.51 1.03
CA VAL A 226 6.69 -4.91 2.35
C VAL A 226 5.21 -5.00 2.76
N SER A 227 4.27 -4.90 1.81
CA SER A 227 2.83 -4.81 2.10
C SER A 227 2.14 -6.17 2.24
N ILE A 228 2.61 -7.23 1.58
CA ILE A 228 1.99 -8.56 1.67
C ILE A 228 2.21 -9.27 3.01
N PRO A 229 3.42 -9.28 3.62
CA PRO A 229 3.66 -10.00 4.87
C PRO A 229 2.62 -9.75 5.99
N PRO A 230 2.24 -8.51 6.34
CA PRO A 230 1.25 -8.25 7.41
C PRO A 230 -0.18 -8.66 7.06
N THR A 231 -0.47 -8.98 5.80
CA THR A 231 -1.80 -9.48 5.38
C THR A 231 -1.98 -10.96 5.68
N LEU A 232 -0.95 -11.61 6.24
CA LEU A 232 -0.90 -13.04 6.49
C LEU A 232 -0.63 -13.32 7.97
N LYS A 233 -1.05 -14.51 8.43
CA LYS A 233 -0.68 -15.08 9.72
C LYS A 233 -0.25 -16.52 9.54
N TYR A 234 0.72 -16.95 10.33
CA TYR A 234 1.15 -18.34 10.34
C TYR A 234 0.11 -19.19 11.08
N TYR A 235 -0.22 -20.35 10.51
CA TYR A 235 -1.18 -21.29 11.07
C TYR A 235 -0.48 -22.62 11.40
N ASP A 236 -0.08 -22.76 12.67
CA ASP A 236 0.77 -23.85 13.14
C ASP A 236 0.25 -25.25 12.79
N SER A 237 -1.06 -25.49 12.91
CA SER A 237 -1.62 -26.83 12.70
C SER A 237 -1.49 -27.30 11.24
N LYS A 238 -1.44 -26.39 10.28
CA LYS A 238 -1.27 -26.71 8.84
C LYS A 238 0.12 -26.35 8.31
N GLN A 239 0.99 -25.78 9.14
CA GLN A 239 2.35 -25.35 8.78
C GLN A 239 2.36 -24.46 7.51
N CYS A 240 1.44 -23.49 7.47
CA CYS A 240 1.28 -22.60 6.32
C CYS A 240 0.81 -21.21 6.76
N TYR A 241 0.97 -20.24 5.87
CA TYR A 241 0.39 -18.91 6.02
C TYR A 241 -1.01 -18.85 5.42
N VAL A 242 -1.92 -18.17 6.13
CA VAL A 242 -3.30 -17.87 5.69
C VAL A 242 -3.54 -16.36 5.81
N TYR A 243 -4.58 -15.84 5.16
CA TYR A 243 -4.93 -14.43 5.32
C TYR A 243 -5.22 -14.08 6.79
N ARG A 244 -4.66 -12.95 7.25
CA ARG A 244 -4.87 -12.37 8.58
C ARG A 244 -6.35 -12.04 8.77
N THR A 245 -6.91 -11.30 7.81
CA THR A 245 -8.31 -10.87 7.80
C THR A 245 -9.19 -11.87 7.07
N ARG A 246 -10.25 -12.31 7.75
CA ARG A 246 -11.30 -13.20 7.21
C ARG A 246 -12.36 -12.37 6.50
N LEU A 247 -11.96 -11.71 5.41
CA LEU A 247 -12.78 -10.72 4.73
C LEU A 247 -14.09 -11.33 4.21
N GLU A 248 -14.08 -12.60 3.80
CA GLU A 248 -15.25 -13.35 3.37
C GLU A 248 -16.34 -13.48 4.46
N GLU A 249 -16.00 -13.39 5.74
CA GLU A 249 -16.94 -13.43 6.88
C GLU A 249 -17.56 -12.06 7.20
N THR A 250 -17.22 -11.01 6.43
CA THR A 250 -17.69 -9.64 6.66
C THR A 250 -18.65 -9.15 5.59
N GLU A 251 -19.15 -10.04 4.73
CA GLU A 251 -20.05 -9.74 3.61
C GLU A 251 -21.28 -8.92 4.01
N GLN A 252 -21.82 -9.17 5.21
CA GLN A 252 -22.96 -8.42 5.75
C GLN A 252 -22.71 -6.90 5.82
N TYR A 253 -21.46 -6.45 5.89
CA TYR A 253 -21.09 -5.04 6.00
C TYR A 253 -20.74 -4.39 4.66
N TRP A 254 -20.39 -5.17 3.62
CA TRP A 254 -19.82 -4.64 2.39
C TRP A 254 -20.74 -3.64 1.69
N LYS A 255 -22.04 -3.94 1.62
CA LYS A 255 -23.02 -3.00 1.06
C LYS A 255 -23.07 -1.70 1.88
N GLY A 256 -23.05 -1.82 3.21
CA GLY A 256 -23.06 -0.68 4.13
C GLY A 256 -21.81 0.21 4.05
N TRP A 257 -20.69 -0.29 3.54
CA TRP A 257 -19.49 0.52 3.29
C TRP A 257 -19.71 1.56 2.19
N TYR A 258 -20.49 1.21 1.16
CA TYR A 258 -20.59 2.01 -0.05
C TYR A 258 -21.95 2.69 -0.22
N ASP A 259 -23.01 2.24 0.46
CA ASP A 259 -24.33 2.88 0.44
C ASP A 259 -24.26 4.37 0.82
N GLY A 260 -24.67 5.23 -0.11
CA GLY A 260 -24.66 6.69 0.03
C GLY A 260 -23.27 7.32 0.08
N LEU A 261 -22.22 6.57 -0.27
CA LEU A 261 -20.83 7.05 -0.23
C LEU A 261 -20.64 8.31 -1.08
N SER A 262 -21.23 8.36 -2.27
CA SER A 262 -21.03 9.48 -3.19
C SER A 262 -21.67 10.77 -2.66
N GLU A 263 -22.83 10.68 -2.03
CA GLU A 263 -23.49 11.82 -1.38
C GLU A 263 -22.71 12.30 -0.15
N LYS A 264 -22.28 11.37 0.71
CA LYS A 264 -21.44 11.66 1.89
C LYS A 264 -20.14 12.33 1.49
N PHE A 265 -19.45 11.82 0.47
CA PHE A 265 -18.23 12.42 -0.06
C PHE A 265 -18.47 13.87 -0.49
N LEU A 266 -19.54 14.14 -1.25
CA LEU A 266 -19.86 15.50 -1.69
C LEU A 266 -20.28 16.44 -0.55
N SER A 267 -20.85 15.91 0.54
CA SER A 267 -21.24 16.68 1.72
C SER A 267 -20.07 17.13 2.60
N SER A 268 -18.89 16.49 2.43
CA SER A 268 -17.72 16.80 3.24
C SER A 268 -17.24 18.25 3.02
N PRO A 269 -17.03 19.03 4.09
CA PRO A 269 -16.80 20.48 4.00
C PRO A 269 -15.36 20.85 3.59
N VAL A 270 -14.45 19.87 3.47
CA VAL A 270 -13.04 20.09 3.16
C VAL A 270 -12.76 19.95 1.65
N PRO A 271 -11.61 20.46 1.16
CA PRO A 271 -11.11 20.11 -0.16
C PRO A 271 -11.03 18.60 -0.35
N LYS A 272 -11.37 18.15 -1.55
CA LYS A 272 -11.51 16.73 -1.89
C LYS A 272 -10.71 16.38 -3.14
N LEU A 273 -10.07 15.22 -3.13
CA LEU A 273 -9.43 14.60 -4.26
C LEU A 273 -9.94 13.17 -4.43
N LEU A 274 -10.40 12.84 -5.64
CA LEU A 274 -10.75 11.48 -6.04
C LEU A 274 -9.70 10.98 -7.04
N LEU A 275 -9.02 9.89 -6.71
CA LEU A 275 -8.08 9.21 -7.58
C LEU A 275 -8.72 7.92 -8.09
N LEU A 276 -8.76 7.71 -9.41
CA LEU A 276 -9.35 6.53 -10.04
C LEU A 276 -8.30 5.74 -10.81
N ALA A 277 -8.28 4.43 -10.63
CA ALA A 277 -7.44 3.51 -11.38
C ALA A 277 -8.11 3.21 -12.73
N GLY A 278 -7.59 3.81 -13.81
CA GLY A 278 -8.06 3.49 -15.16
C GLY A 278 -9.49 3.98 -15.48
N THR A 279 -10.35 3.08 -15.96
CA THR A 279 -11.59 3.44 -16.68
C THR A 279 -12.84 3.51 -15.81
N ASP A 280 -12.68 3.50 -14.48
CA ASP A 280 -13.80 3.55 -13.57
C ASP A 280 -14.67 4.77 -13.85
N ARG A 281 -15.97 4.51 -14.00
CA ARG A 281 -16.94 5.54 -14.36
C ARG A 281 -17.47 6.14 -13.07
N LEU A 282 -17.48 7.46 -13.02
CA LEU A 282 -18.26 8.16 -12.02
C LEU A 282 -19.73 7.71 -12.12
N ASP A 283 -20.36 7.51 -10.96
CA ASP A 283 -21.81 7.42 -10.91
C ASP A 283 -22.45 8.79 -11.22
N ARG A 284 -23.79 8.81 -11.28
CA ARG A 284 -24.53 10.05 -11.58
C ARG A 284 -24.24 11.15 -10.55
N THR A 285 -24.15 10.80 -9.28
CA THR A 285 -23.97 11.74 -8.16
C THR A 285 -22.60 12.43 -8.25
N LEU A 286 -21.53 11.64 -8.39
CA LEU A 286 -20.18 12.18 -8.56
C LEU A 286 -20.01 12.89 -9.90
N THR A 287 -20.66 12.45 -10.97
CA THR A 287 -20.65 13.17 -12.26
C THR A 287 -21.20 14.58 -12.10
N ILE A 288 -22.38 14.73 -11.46
CA ILE A 288 -22.98 16.04 -11.19
C ILE A 288 -22.06 16.86 -10.28
N GLY A 289 -21.54 16.26 -9.20
CA GLY A 289 -20.64 16.94 -8.27
C GLY A 289 -19.35 17.43 -8.94
N GLN A 290 -18.80 16.64 -9.86
CA GLN A 290 -17.60 16.99 -10.62
C GLN A 290 -17.86 18.12 -11.61
N MET A 291 -18.98 18.07 -12.33
CA MET A 291 -19.40 19.16 -13.22
C MET A 291 -19.66 20.47 -12.46
N GLN A 292 -20.03 20.40 -11.18
CA GLN A 292 -20.16 21.55 -10.28
C GLN A 292 -18.83 22.01 -9.66
N GLY A 293 -17.71 21.34 -9.95
CA GLY A 293 -16.39 21.68 -9.42
C GLY A 293 -16.23 21.41 -7.92
N LYS A 294 -17.00 20.47 -7.34
CA LYS A 294 -16.99 20.20 -5.89
C LYS A 294 -15.75 19.45 -5.39
N PHE A 295 -14.99 18.81 -6.27
CA PHE A 295 -13.79 18.06 -5.94
C PHE A 295 -12.80 18.04 -7.11
N GLN A 296 -11.55 17.66 -6.82
CA GLN A 296 -10.54 17.38 -7.84
C GLN A 296 -10.64 15.90 -8.20
N MET A 297 -10.55 15.57 -9.49
CA MET A 297 -10.54 14.19 -9.95
C MET A 297 -9.34 13.97 -10.85
N ILE A 298 -8.60 12.89 -10.60
CA ILE A 298 -7.47 12.48 -11.42
C ILE A 298 -7.61 10.99 -11.73
N VAL A 299 -7.53 10.66 -13.01
CA VAL A 299 -7.46 9.28 -13.47
C VAL A 299 -5.99 8.91 -13.63
N VAL A 300 -5.53 7.95 -12.82
CA VAL A 300 -4.18 7.42 -12.89
C VAL A 300 -4.22 6.19 -13.80
N LYS A 301 -3.49 6.25 -14.90
CA LYS A 301 -3.52 5.21 -15.94
C LYS A 301 -2.52 4.10 -15.60
N HIS A 302 -2.76 2.93 -16.17
CA HIS A 302 -1.85 1.77 -16.09
C HIS A 302 -1.63 1.19 -14.68
N THR A 303 -2.51 1.50 -13.73
CA THR A 303 -2.56 0.90 -12.40
C THR A 303 -3.65 -0.17 -12.32
N GLY A 304 -3.52 -1.06 -11.33
CA GLY A 304 -4.63 -1.79 -10.76
C GLY A 304 -5.30 -0.99 -9.64
N HIS A 305 -6.04 -1.72 -8.80
CA HIS A 305 -6.89 -1.18 -7.74
C HIS A 305 -6.12 -0.32 -6.71
N ALA A 306 -4.93 -0.77 -6.31
CA ALA A 306 -4.09 -0.10 -5.32
C ALA A 306 -3.10 0.88 -5.97
N ILE A 307 -3.58 2.07 -6.36
CA ILE A 307 -2.76 3.12 -6.99
C ILE A 307 -1.51 3.47 -6.16
N GLN A 308 -1.67 3.57 -4.84
CA GLN A 308 -0.60 3.87 -3.89
C GLN A 308 0.52 2.83 -3.86
N GLU A 309 0.23 1.58 -4.26
CA GLU A 309 1.22 0.51 -4.32
C GLU A 309 1.84 0.39 -5.72
N ASP A 310 1.01 0.53 -6.76
CA ASP A 310 1.43 0.34 -8.15
C ASP A 310 2.30 1.48 -8.68
N VAL A 311 1.96 2.74 -8.33
CA VAL A 311 2.67 3.95 -8.78
C VAL A 311 2.89 4.94 -7.61
N PRO A 312 3.63 4.53 -6.56
CA PRO A 312 3.74 5.26 -5.31
C PRO A 312 4.31 6.68 -5.47
N GLU A 313 5.18 6.89 -6.46
CA GLU A 313 5.81 8.18 -6.73
C GLU A 313 4.82 9.18 -7.34
N GLU A 314 4.01 8.75 -8.30
CA GLU A 314 2.94 9.57 -8.86
C GLU A 314 1.89 9.85 -7.77
N PHE A 315 1.49 8.83 -7.02
CA PHE A 315 0.54 8.97 -5.92
C PHE A 315 1.01 10.01 -4.88
N ALA A 316 2.26 9.91 -4.41
CA ALA A 316 2.83 10.85 -3.44
C ALA A 316 2.84 12.28 -3.99
N ASN A 317 3.21 12.46 -5.26
CA ASN A 317 3.18 13.77 -5.91
C ASN A 317 1.76 14.35 -5.99
N LEU A 318 0.75 13.53 -6.29
CA LEU A 318 -0.65 13.97 -6.33
C LEU A 318 -1.14 14.43 -4.95
N VAL A 319 -0.81 13.69 -3.88
CA VAL A 319 -1.16 14.08 -2.51
C VAL A 319 -0.45 15.36 -2.10
N LEU A 320 0.84 15.50 -2.36
CA LEU A 320 1.62 16.70 -2.03
C LEU A 320 1.13 17.93 -2.82
N ASN A 321 0.81 17.76 -4.10
CA ASN A 321 0.24 18.82 -4.93
C ASN A 321 -1.13 19.25 -4.43
N PHE A 322 -1.96 18.30 -3.98
CA PHE A 322 -3.25 18.59 -3.37
C PHE A 322 -3.09 19.39 -2.06
N ILE A 323 -2.17 19.00 -1.18
CA ILE A 323 -1.83 19.73 0.06
C ILE A 323 -1.39 21.15 -0.27
N SER A 324 -0.43 21.30 -1.17
CA SER A 324 0.13 22.61 -1.56
C SER A 324 -0.91 23.51 -2.21
N ARG A 325 -1.69 22.99 -3.16
CA ARG A 325 -2.73 23.74 -3.88
C ARG A 325 -3.82 24.28 -2.94
N ASN A 326 -4.15 23.52 -1.91
CA ASN A 326 -5.14 23.91 -0.90
C ASN A 326 -4.52 24.60 0.31
N ARG A 327 -3.20 24.85 0.30
CA ARG A 327 -2.45 25.53 1.37
C ARG A 327 -2.67 24.89 2.74
N ILE A 328 -2.68 23.55 2.80
CA ILE A 328 -2.87 22.84 4.06
C ILE A 328 -1.52 22.82 4.79
N GLY A 329 -1.40 23.65 5.81
CA GLY A 329 -0.24 23.73 6.70
C GLY A 329 -0.37 22.84 7.94
N PRO A 330 0.56 22.91 8.90
CA PRO A 330 0.59 22.02 10.08
C PRO A 330 -0.61 22.18 11.04
N HIS A 331 -1.27 23.34 11.03
CA HIS A 331 -2.37 23.68 11.96
C HIS A 331 -3.67 24.11 11.26
N GLY A 332 -3.75 23.92 9.94
CA GLY A 332 -4.96 24.14 9.16
C GLY A 332 -4.66 24.71 7.79
N VAL A 333 -5.69 25.23 7.13
CA VAL A 333 -5.54 25.93 5.85
C VAL A 333 -4.94 27.31 6.08
N GLU A 334 -3.82 27.59 5.42
CA GLU A 334 -3.11 28.86 5.47
C GLU A 334 -3.72 29.87 4.50
N ILE A 335 -4.24 30.96 5.05
CA ILE A 335 -4.83 32.07 4.29
C ILE A 335 -3.88 33.26 4.37
N PRO A 336 -3.28 33.71 3.25
CA PRO A 336 -2.39 34.87 3.23
C PRO A 336 -3.06 36.09 3.84
N GLY A 337 -2.40 36.74 4.80
CA GLY A 337 -2.89 37.92 5.51
C GLY A 337 -3.58 37.66 6.85
N MET A 338 -3.92 36.41 7.19
CA MET A 338 -4.33 36.04 8.55
C MET A 338 -3.14 35.42 9.31
N TRP A 339 -2.30 36.27 9.89
CA TRP A 339 -1.30 35.83 10.87
C TRP A 339 -2.02 35.57 12.20
N LYS A 340 -2.06 34.30 12.65
CA LYS A 340 -2.29 34.02 14.08
C LYS A 340 -0.94 34.13 14.78
N PRO A 341 -0.76 35.02 15.77
CA PRO A 341 0.48 35.04 16.53
C PRO A 341 0.66 33.69 17.21
N SER A 342 1.83 33.09 17.04
CA SER A 342 2.27 31.93 17.81
C SER A 342 2.07 32.22 19.30
N GLN A 343 1.30 31.40 19.99
CA GLN A 343 1.24 31.42 21.45
C GLN A 343 2.68 31.23 21.95
N GLN A 344 3.25 32.29 22.52
CA GLN A 344 4.51 32.23 23.22
C GLN A 344 4.37 31.20 24.34
N GLN A 345 5.20 30.17 24.32
CA GLN A 345 5.38 29.31 25.49
C GLN A 345 5.74 30.20 26.68
N PRO A 346 5.09 30.06 27.85
CA PRO A 346 5.54 30.75 29.03
C PRO A 346 6.94 30.25 29.38
N LYS A 347 7.92 31.16 29.35
CA LYS A 347 9.21 30.91 29.97
C LYS A 347 8.98 30.69 31.46
N THR A 348 9.27 29.49 31.94
CA THR A 348 9.54 29.22 33.36
C THR A 348 10.97 28.74 33.49
#